data_AF-A0A8S1JC85-F1
#
_entry.id   AF-A0A8S1JC85-F1
#
_cell.length_a   1.000
_cell.length_b   1.000
_cell.length_c   1.000
_cell.angle_alpha   90.00
_cell.angle_beta   90.00
_cell.angle_gamma   90.00
#
_symmetry.space_group_name_H-M   'P 1'
#
loop_
_entity.id
_entity.type
_entity.pdbx_description
1 polymer ?
#
loop_
_entity_poly.entity_id
_entity_poly.type
_entity_poly.pdbx_seq_one_letter_code
_entity_poly.pdbx_strand_id
1 'polypeptide(L)'
;MFQAHLLRRLLESCFMLTSGRNDRMHTVAYVFGLSYYLVLPMTFVPDAWWMSFSRLNLPMDNVAEVPSYVSKYAEAAVIAVEQTQIVGFAIFLLGSVLQFLVHRQLSQLNPTAGAQAEGATPHVYKLPKGGLFEYVSCPHYFAEIIIYSGLLVTQAAKPALHLVMLWVVSNLALAAMETHRWYLKKFEDYPKHRKALIPFII
;
A
#
# COMPACT_ATOMS: atom_id res chain seq x y z
N MET A 1 -6.88 -0.65 10.41
CA MET A 1 -5.62 -0.36 9.69
C MET A 1 -5.87 0.04 8.25
N PHE A 2 -6.40 -0.85 7.40
CA PHE A 2 -6.59 -0.58 5.96
C PHE A 2 -7.45 0.67 5.65
N GLN A 3 -8.61 0.84 6.30
CA GLN A 3 -9.44 2.04 6.08
C GLN A 3 -8.75 3.35 6.49
N ALA A 4 -7.94 3.31 7.56
CA ALA A 4 -7.15 4.46 7.98
C ALA A 4 -6.05 4.79 6.95
N HIS A 5 -5.43 3.78 6.35
CA HIS A 5 -4.50 3.95 5.22
C HIS A 5 -5.17 4.63 4.03
N LEU A 6 -6.35 4.14 3.62
CA LEU A 6 -7.11 4.72 2.51
C LEU A 6 -7.51 6.18 2.79
N LEU A 7 -8.02 6.47 3.98
CA LEU A 7 -8.39 7.83 4.36
C LEU A 7 -7.17 8.76 4.35
N ARG A 8 -6.05 8.35 4.96
CA ARG A 8 -4.79 9.12 4.90
C ARG A 8 -4.37 9.38 3.46
N ARG A 9 -4.41 8.35 2.61
CA ARG A 9 -4.00 8.46 1.20
C ARG A 9 -4.90 9.40 0.41
N LEU A 10 -6.22 9.36 0.68
CA LEU A 10 -7.19 10.27 0.09
C LEU A 10 -6.89 11.72 0.51
N LEU A 11 -6.68 11.95 1.82
CA LEU A 11 -6.37 13.28 2.34
C LEU A 11 -5.04 13.81 1.75
N GLU A 12 -3.99 13.01 1.71
CA GLU A 12 -2.73 13.37 1.04
C GLU A 12 -2.94 13.73 -0.43
N SER A 13 -3.79 12.99 -1.14
CA SER A 13 -4.06 13.25 -2.55
C SER A 13 -4.84 14.54 -2.75
N CYS A 14 -5.82 14.84 -1.88
CA CYS A 14 -6.60 16.07 -1.94
C CYS A 14 -5.79 17.31 -1.55
N PHE A 15 -4.91 17.21 -0.55
CA PHE A 15 -4.23 18.36 0.04
C PHE A 15 -2.77 18.57 -0.41
N MET A 16 -2.06 17.51 -0.84
CA MET A 16 -0.64 17.61 -1.18
C MET A 16 -0.34 17.39 -2.67
N LEU A 17 -1.15 16.58 -3.37
CA LEU A 17 -0.93 16.26 -4.77
C LEU A 17 -1.83 17.13 -5.66
N THR A 18 -1.27 18.23 -6.17
CA THR A 18 -1.94 19.01 -7.22
C THR A 18 -1.70 18.35 -8.57
N SER A 19 -2.68 17.60 -9.08
CA SER A 19 -2.64 17.08 -10.46
C SER A 19 -2.72 18.23 -11.46
N GLY A 20 -1.91 18.18 -12.52
CA GLY A 20 -1.93 19.18 -13.58
C GLY A 20 -3.23 19.10 -14.38
N ARG A 21 -3.68 20.22 -14.93
CA ARG A 21 -4.92 20.33 -15.75
C ARG A 21 -4.94 19.40 -16.98
N ASN A 22 -3.79 18.82 -17.35
CA ASN A 22 -3.65 17.90 -18.48
C ASN A 22 -3.36 16.44 -18.08
N ASP A 23 -3.32 16.12 -16.79
CA ASP A 23 -3.09 14.74 -16.32
C ASP A 23 -4.40 13.94 -16.49
N ARG A 24 -4.46 13.11 -17.54
CA ARG A 24 -5.62 12.27 -17.84
C ARG A 24 -5.27 10.80 -17.67
N MET A 25 -6.09 10.08 -16.92
CA MET A 25 -6.01 8.62 -16.78
C MET A 25 -6.98 7.96 -17.76
N HIS A 26 -6.58 6.83 -18.35
CA HIS A 26 -7.48 6.03 -19.18
C HIS A 26 -8.66 5.51 -18.35
N THR A 27 -9.88 5.64 -18.87
CA THR A 27 -11.12 5.25 -18.17
C THR A 27 -11.11 3.79 -17.72
N VAL A 28 -10.57 2.89 -18.55
CA VAL A 28 -10.46 1.47 -18.21
C VAL A 28 -9.57 1.25 -16.98
N ALA A 29 -8.41 1.92 -16.95
CA ALA A 29 -7.50 1.85 -15.81
C ALA A 29 -8.14 2.45 -14.54
N TYR A 30 -8.94 3.51 -14.70
CA TYR A 30 -9.66 4.12 -13.59
C TYR A 30 -10.72 3.18 -12.99
N VAL A 31 -11.56 2.56 -13.84
CA VAL A 31 -12.58 1.59 -13.39
C VAL A 31 -11.93 0.37 -12.74
N PHE A 32 -10.82 -0.12 -13.30
CA PHE A 32 -10.06 -1.21 -12.72
C PHE A 32 -9.42 -0.84 -11.36
N GLY A 33 -8.93 0.39 -11.21
CA GLY A 33 -8.49 0.91 -9.92
C GLY A 33 -9.62 0.98 -8.91
N LEU A 34 -10.81 1.44 -9.33
CA LEU A 34 -11.97 1.54 -8.45
C LEU A 34 -12.45 0.17 -7.96
N SER A 35 -12.49 -0.84 -8.83
CA SER A 35 -12.90 -2.19 -8.44
C SER A 35 -11.96 -2.80 -7.39
N TYR A 36 -10.65 -2.53 -7.50
CA TYR A 36 -9.68 -2.95 -6.50
C TYR A 36 -10.01 -2.41 -5.10
N TYR A 37 -10.37 -1.13 -4.98
CA TYR A 37 -10.73 -0.52 -3.69
C TYR A 37 -12.07 -0.99 -3.13
N LEU A 38 -12.96 -1.54 -3.96
CA LEU A 38 -14.21 -2.15 -3.52
C LEU A 38 -14.02 -3.58 -3.03
N VAL A 39 -13.21 -4.37 -3.73
CA VAL A 39 -13.02 -5.80 -3.45
C VAL A 39 -12.01 -6.02 -2.32
N LEU A 40 -10.94 -5.25 -2.26
CA LEU A 40 -9.87 -5.47 -1.28
C LEU A 40 -10.32 -5.38 0.20
N PRO A 41 -11.17 -4.42 0.62
CA PRO A 41 -11.70 -4.41 1.99
C PRO A 41 -12.39 -5.71 2.39
N MET A 42 -13.05 -6.38 1.43
CA MET A 42 -13.80 -7.62 1.64
C MET A 42 -12.86 -8.78 2.06
N THR A 43 -11.59 -8.74 1.66
CA THR A 43 -10.58 -9.74 2.06
C THR A 43 -10.23 -9.67 3.54
N PHE A 44 -10.33 -8.49 4.16
CA PHE A 44 -10.00 -8.28 5.57
C PHE A 44 -11.14 -8.68 6.51
N VAL A 45 -12.37 -8.79 5.99
CA VAL A 45 -13.55 -9.16 6.76
C VAL A 45 -13.40 -10.57 7.37
N PRO A 46 -13.80 -10.81 8.64
CA PRO A 46 -13.69 -12.14 9.25
C PRO A 46 -14.52 -13.19 8.52
N ASP A 47 -14.02 -14.43 8.45
CA ASP A 47 -14.71 -15.53 7.78
C ASP A 47 -16.09 -15.83 8.39
N ALA A 48 -16.26 -15.57 9.68
CA ALA A 48 -17.54 -15.66 10.38
C ALA A 48 -18.63 -14.74 9.79
N TRP A 49 -18.24 -13.56 9.29
CA TRP A 49 -19.18 -12.64 8.65
C TRP A 49 -19.65 -13.20 7.30
N TRP A 50 -18.74 -13.79 6.52
CA TRP A 50 -19.09 -14.49 5.28
C TRP A 50 -19.99 -15.70 5.54
N MET A 51 -19.68 -16.48 6.58
CA MET A 51 -20.50 -17.60 7.00
C MET A 51 -21.90 -17.17 7.48
N SER A 52 -22.09 -15.93 7.90
CA SER A 52 -23.41 -15.43 8.32
C SER A 52 -24.39 -15.32 7.16
N PHE A 53 -23.91 -15.17 5.91
CA PHE A 53 -24.75 -15.24 4.71
C PHE A 53 -25.14 -16.67 4.31
N SER A 54 -24.30 -17.66 4.65
CA SER A 54 -24.58 -19.07 4.36
C SER A 54 -25.34 -19.79 5.48
N ARG A 55 -25.41 -19.20 6.68
CA ARG A 55 -26.22 -19.67 7.81
C ARG A 55 -27.69 -19.27 7.65
N LEU A 56 -28.31 -19.75 6.58
CA LEU A 56 -29.76 -19.89 6.50
C LEU A 56 -30.09 -21.31 7.02
N ASN A 57 -30.63 -21.41 8.25
CA ASN A 57 -31.15 -22.64 8.88
C ASN A 57 -30.16 -23.78 9.23
N LEU A 58 -29.28 -23.60 10.22
CA LEU A 58 -28.69 -24.74 10.94
C LEU A 58 -28.99 -24.65 12.44
N PRO A 59 -29.64 -25.65 13.05
CA PRO A 59 -29.89 -25.69 14.48
C PRO A 59 -28.56 -25.81 15.24
N MET A 60 -28.34 -24.91 16.19
CA MET A 60 -27.13 -24.81 17.02
C MET A 60 -27.35 -25.51 18.37
N ASP A 61 -27.80 -26.76 18.32
CA ASP A 61 -28.04 -27.57 19.52
C ASP A 61 -26.99 -28.67 19.53
N ASN A 62 -25.84 -28.39 20.15
CA ASN A 62 -24.84 -29.33 20.70
C ASN A 62 -23.45 -28.66 20.69
N VAL A 63 -23.20 -27.77 21.65
CA VAL A 63 -21.83 -27.37 21.98
C VAL A 63 -21.21 -28.51 22.78
N ALA A 64 -20.59 -29.45 22.09
CA ALA A 64 -19.82 -30.50 22.73
C ALA A 64 -18.75 -29.89 23.64
N GLU A 65 -18.60 -30.42 24.86
CA GLU A 65 -17.54 -29.99 25.78
C GLU A 65 -16.17 -30.15 25.09
N VAL A 66 -15.44 -29.04 24.99
CA VAL A 66 -14.13 -29.01 24.34
C VAL A 66 -13.11 -29.67 25.27
N PRO A 67 -12.41 -30.73 24.85
CA PRO A 67 -11.43 -31.40 25.71
C PRO A 67 -10.31 -30.47 26.18
N SER A 68 -9.83 -30.64 27.41
CA SER A 68 -8.84 -29.75 28.06
C SER A 68 -7.48 -29.64 27.35
N TYR A 69 -7.11 -30.59 26.49
CA TYR A 69 -5.91 -30.45 25.66
C TYR A 69 -6.12 -29.44 24.52
N VAL A 70 -7.34 -29.36 23.96
CA VAL A 70 -7.69 -28.41 22.90
C VAL A 70 -7.62 -26.98 23.41
N SER A 71 -7.99 -26.72 24.68
CA SER A 71 -7.91 -25.38 25.27
C SER A 71 -6.47 -24.87 25.36
N LYS A 72 -5.49 -25.73 25.69
CA LYS A 72 -4.07 -25.34 25.75
C LYS A 72 -3.53 -24.91 24.38
N TYR A 73 -3.88 -25.62 23.31
CA TYR A 73 -3.50 -25.23 21.96
C TYR A 73 -4.25 -23.98 21.48
N ALA A 74 -5.51 -23.81 21.88
CA ALA A 74 -6.29 -22.62 21.58
C ALA A 74 -5.70 -21.37 22.26
N GLU A 75 -5.31 -21.46 23.54
CA GLU A 75 -4.64 -20.37 24.26
C GLU A 75 -3.31 -19.99 23.60
N ALA A 76 -2.48 -20.96 23.24
CA ALA A 76 -1.22 -20.71 22.52
C ALA A 76 -1.46 -20.06 21.16
N ALA A 77 -2.50 -20.47 20.43
CA ALA A 77 -2.88 -19.88 19.16
C ALA A 77 -3.36 -18.43 19.31
N VAL A 78 -4.14 -18.13 20.35
CA VAL A 78 -4.60 -16.75 20.66
C VAL A 78 -3.41 -15.84 20.93
N ILE A 79 -2.46 -16.28 21.77
CA ILE A 79 -1.24 -15.50 22.07
C ILE A 79 -0.41 -15.27 20.81
N ALA A 80 -0.23 -16.29 19.97
CA ALA A 80 0.51 -16.16 18.73
C ALA A 80 -0.15 -15.18 17.74
N VAL A 81 -1.49 -15.17 17.67
CA VAL A 81 -2.25 -14.21 16.87
C VAL A 81 -2.10 -12.79 17.41
N GLU A 82 -2.09 -12.59 18.72
CA GLU A 82 -1.88 -11.27 19.32
C GLU A 82 -0.47 -10.72 19.01
N GLN A 83 0.55 -11.57 19.12
CA GLN A 83 1.93 -11.18 18.80
C GLN A 83 2.09 -10.80 17.32
N THR A 84 1.51 -11.57 16.40
CA THR A 84 1.57 -11.24 14.97
C THR A 84 0.79 -9.96 14.65
N GLN A 85 -0.30 -9.68 15.37
CA GLN A 85 -1.02 -8.41 15.24
C GLN A 85 -0.17 -7.20 15.67
N ILE A 86 0.55 -7.30 16.80
CA ILE A 86 1.44 -6.24 17.28
C ILE A 86 2.57 -5.99 16.27
N VAL A 87 3.23 -7.06 15.82
CA VAL A 87 4.33 -6.97 14.84
C VAL A 87 3.82 -6.38 13.51
N GLY A 88 2.69 -6.88 13.01
CA GLY A 88 2.08 -6.38 11.78
C GLY A 88 1.67 -4.91 11.88
N PHE A 89 1.17 -4.47 13.04
CA PHE A 89 0.87 -3.07 13.30
C PHE A 89 2.12 -2.18 13.30
N ALA A 90 3.21 -2.62 13.94
CA ALA A 90 4.47 -1.89 13.92
C ALA A 90 5.04 -1.73 12.50
N ILE A 91 5.02 -2.80 11.70
CA ILE A 91 5.43 -2.77 10.29
C ILE A 91 4.55 -1.81 9.47
N PHE A 92 3.24 -1.87 9.68
CA PHE A 92 2.28 -0.97 9.01
C PHE A 92 2.54 0.50 9.33
N LEU A 93 2.82 0.84 10.59
CA LEU A 93 3.16 2.20 11.00
C LEU A 93 4.47 2.67 10.38
N LEU A 94 5.50 1.81 10.39
CA LEU A 94 6.79 2.10 9.76
C LEU A 94 6.61 2.42 8.26
N GLY A 95 5.88 1.58 7.53
CA GLY A 95 5.57 1.82 6.12
C GLY A 95 4.76 3.10 5.90
N SER A 96 3.78 3.37 6.75
CA SER A 96 2.95 4.58 6.66
C SER A 96 3.75 5.86 6.87
N VAL A 97 4.64 5.88 7.87
CA VAL A 97 5.53 7.01 8.13
C VAL A 97 6.51 7.20 6.97
N LEU A 98 7.14 6.12 6.50
CA LEU A 98 8.06 6.17 5.37
C LEU A 98 7.39 6.75 4.13
N GLN A 99 6.17 6.27 3.83
CA GLN A 99 5.42 6.74 2.68
C GLN A 99 5.05 8.23 2.80
N PHE A 100 4.60 8.67 3.97
CA PHE A 100 4.27 10.06 4.23
C PHE A 100 5.49 10.98 4.04
N LEU A 101 6.66 10.60 4.57
CA LEU A 101 7.90 11.36 4.42
C LEU A 101 8.29 11.51 2.94
N VAL A 102 8.18 10.43 2.16
CA VAL A 102 8.47 10.42 0.73
C VAL A 102 7.50 11.31 -0.04
N HIS A 103 6.19 11.24 0.24
CA HIS A 103 5.21 12.10 -0.44
C HIS A 103 5.39 13.58 -0.09
N ARG A 104 5.76 13.89 1.16
CA ARG A 104 6.09 15.25 1.55
C ARG A 104 7.31 15.78 0.79
N GLN A 105 8.32 14.96 0.55
CA GLN A 105 9.46 15.34 -0.30
C GLN A 105 9.04 15.56 -1.75
N LEU A 106 8.16 14.70 -2.31
CA LEU A 106 7.67 14.85 -3.68
C LEU A 106 6.81 16.09 -3.86
N SER A 107 5.93 16.42 -2.90
CA SER A 107 5.06 17.58 -2.99
C SER A 107 5.84 18.90 -2.99
N GLN A 108 6.99 18.94 -2.30
CA GLN A 108 7.91 20.09 -2.33
C GLN A 108 8.55 20.35 -3.70
N LEU A 109 8.52 19.37 -4.61
CA LEU A 109 9.05 19.54 -5.97
C LEU A 109 8.05 20.19 -6.93
N ASN A 110 6.77 20.27 -6.55
CA ASN A 110 5.73 20.85 -7.39
C ASN A 110 5.90 22.37 -7.51
N PRO A 111 6.01 22.92 -8.74
CA PRO A 111 6.18 24.37 -8.96
C PRO A 111 5.03 25.22 -8.38
N THR A 112 3.83 24.67 -8.32
CA THR A 112 2.61 25.31 -7.81
C THR A 112 2.63 25.59 -6.31
N ALA A 113 3.48 24.92 -5.52
CA ALA A 113 3.58 25.17 -4.08
C ALA A 113 4.26 26.52 -3.74
N GLY A 114 4.88 27.19 -4.72
CA GLY A 114 5.55 28.49 -4.53
C GLY A 114 5.22 29.58 -5.56
N ALA A 115 4.39 29.31 -6.57
CA ALA A 115 4.12 30.27 -7.63
C ALA A 115 2.65 30.25 -8.10
N GLN A 116 1.82 31.04 -7.43
CA GLN A 116 0.76 31.81 -8.09
C GLN A 116 1.42 32.95 -8.88
N ALA A 117 2.27 32.64 -9.85
CA ALA A 117 2.84 33.62 -10.75
C ALA A 117 2.27 33.40 -12.15
N GLU A 118 1.56 34.41 -12.63
CA GLU A 118 0.96 34.53 -13.93
C GLU A 118 1.98 34.22 -15.05
N GLY A 119 1.58 33.36 -16.00
CA GLY A 119 2.41 32.97 -17.14
C GLY A 119 2.76 31.48 -17.12
N ALA A 120 1.88 30.65 -17.68
CA ALA A 120 2.00 29.20 -17.72
C ALA A 120 3.26 28.74 -18.47
N THR A 121 4.35 28.51 -17.74
CA THR A 121 5.48 27.72 -18.24
C THR A 121 5.13 26.22 -18.19
N PRO A 122 5.63 25.40 -19.13
CA PRO A 122 5.34 23.96 -19.15
C PRO A 122 5.77 23.28 -17.84
N HIS A 123 5.00 22.29 -17.38
CA HIS A 123 5.33 21.48 -16.18
C HIS A 123 6.74 20.87 -16.31
N VAL A 124 7.74 21.50 -15.68
CA VAL A 124 9.11 20.98 -15.63
C VAL A 124 9.17 20.00 -14.47
N TYR A 125 9.25 18.70 -14.79
CA TYR A 125 9.51 17.66 -13.80
C TYR A 125 10.89 17.86 -13.17
N LYS A 126 10.94 17.91 -11.84
CA LYS A 126 12.19 17.98 -11.07
C LYS A 126 12.54 16.62 -10.50
N LEU A 127 13.84 16.28 -10.51
CA LEU A 127 14.32 15.03 -9.97
C LEU A 127 14.40 15.11 -8.43
N PRO A 128 13.72 14.22 -7.68
CA PRO A 128 13.90 14.13 -6.23
C PRO A 128 15.34 13.73 -5.87
N LYS A 129 15.89 14.40 -4.84
CA LYS A 129 17.22 14.17 -4.27
C LYS A 129 17.11 14.05 -2.74
N GLY A 130 18.02 13.28 -2.13
CA GLY A 130 18.07 13.06 -0.69
C GLY A 130 17.23 11.87 -0.20
N GLY A 131 17.63 11.29 0.93
CA GLY A 131 16.91 10.19 1.60
C GLY A 131 16.82 8.93 0.74
N LEU A 132 15.67 8.24 0.74
CA LEU A 132 15.51 7.00 -0.02
C LEU A 132 15.58 7.21 -1.54
N PHE A 133 15.37 8.43 -2.03
CA PHE A 133 15.49 8.72 -3.46
C PHE A 133 16.91 8.57 -3.99
N GLU A 134 17.93 8.55 -3.12
CA GLU A 134 19.31 8.26 -3.53
C GLU A 134 19.52 6.79 -3.91
N TYR A 135 18.71 5.89 -3.37
CA TYR A 135 18.83 4.45 -3.61
C TYR A 135 17.82 3.94 -4.63
N VAL A 136 16.59 4.46 -4.60
CA VAL A 136 15.49 3.97 -5.43
C VAL A 136 14.70 5.11 -6.08
N SER A 137 14.13 4.83 -7.24
CA SER A 137 13.34 5.78 -8.02
C SER A 137 11.97 6.03 -7.39
N CYS A 138 11.35 4.96 -6.91
CA CYS A 138 9.99 4.96 -6.41
C CYS A 138 9.92 4.48 -4.94
N PRO A 139 10.53 5.19 -3.98
CA PRO A 139 10.53 4.78 -2.57
C PRO A 139 9.14 4.74 -1.94
N HIS A 140 8.17 5.48 -2.50
CA HIS A 140 6.78 5.46 -2.05
C HIS A 140 6.07 4.14 -2.38
N TYR A 141 6.48 3.46 -3.48
CA TYR A 141 5.99 2.13 -3.81
C TYR A 141 6.62 1.07 -2.90
N PHE A 142 7.90 1.21 -2.57
CA PHE A 142 8.54 0.37 -1.58
C PHE A 142 7.86 0.49 -0.20
N ALA A 143 7.55 1.71 0.22
CA ALA A 143 6.81 1.96 1.45
C ALA A 143 5.40 1.33 1.42
N GLU A 144 4.70 1.37 0.29
CA GLU A 144 3.40 0.70 0.12
C GLU A 144 3.54 -0.82 0.32
N ILE A 145 4.58 -1.45 -0.23
CA ILE A 145 4.83 -2.89 -0.01
C ILE A 145 5.04 -3.20 1.48
N ILE A 146 5.72 -2.34 2.22
CA ILE A 146 5.88 -2.50 3.69
C ILE A 146 4.52 -2.39 4.39
N ILE A 147 3.67 -1.45 4.00
CA ILE A 147 2.31 -1.30 4.56
C ILE A 147 1.50 -2.59 4.36
N TYR A 148 1.49 -3.14 3.13
CA TYR A 148 0.79 -4.39 2.85
C TYR A 148 1.43 -5.61 3.52
N SER A 149 2.75 -5.61 3.74
CA SER A 149 3.43 -6.62 4.55
C SER A 149 2.90 -6.62 5.98
N GLY A 150 2.76 -5.44 6.59
CA GLY A 150 2.18 -5.31 7.93
C GLY A 150 0.75 -5.84 7.99
N LEU A 151 -0.08 -5.51 6.99
CA LEU A 151 -1.44 -6.04 6.87
C LEU A 151 -1.46 -7.58 6.73
N LEU A 152 -0.58 -8.15 5.91
CA LEU A 152 -0.44 -9.59 5.75
C LEU A 152 -0.06 -10.27 7.08
N VAL A 153 0.91 -9.72 7.81
CA VAL A 153 1.38 -10.29 9.08
C VAL A 153 0.26 -10.36 10.13
N THR A 154 -0.63 -9.36 10.18
CA THR A 154 -1.76 -9.37 11.12
C THR A 154 -2.77 -10.52 10.88
N GLN A 155 -2.83 -11.06 9.66
CA GLN A 155 -3.79 -12.09 9.25
C GLN A 155 -3.15 -13.13 8.31
N ALA A 156 -1.92 -13.56 8.62
CA ALA A 156 -1.10 -14.38 7.72
C ALA A 156 -1.70 -15.75 7.35
N ALA A 157 -2.66 -16.23 8.14
CA ALA A 157 -3.39 -17.47 7.87
C ALA A 157 -4.33 -17.36 6.65
N LYS A 158 -4.70 -16.14 6.21
CA LYS A 158 -5.64 -15.95 5.10
C LYS A 158 -4.91 -16.03 3.74
N PRO A 159 -5.18 -17.03 2.90
CA PRO A 159 -4.52 -17.16 1.59
C PRO A 159 -4.81 -15.98 0.67
N ALA A 160 -6.01 -15.39 0.77
CA ALA A 160 -6.37 -14.23 -0.02
C ALA A 160 -5.46 -13.01 0.22
N LEU A 161 -4.90 -12.84 1.42
CA LEU A 161 -3.96 -11.74 1.70
C LEU A 161 -2.59 -11.97 1.05
N HIS A 162 -2.15 -13.22 0.90
CA HIS A 162 -0.93 -13.53 0.14
C HIS A 162 -1.10 -13.21 -1.33
N LEU A 163 -2.28 -13.49 -1.91
CA LEU A 163 -2.60 -13.12 -3.28
C LEU A 163 -2.65 -11.61 -3.47
N VAL A 164 -3.24 -10.87 -2.52
CA VAL A 164 -3.22 -9.40 -2.50
C VAL A 164 -1.78 -8.89 -2.46
N MET A 165 -0.94 -9.45 -1.61
CA MET A 165 0.46 -9.06 -1.48
C MET A 165 1.23 -9.29 -2.79
N LEU A 166 1.07 -10.46 -3.40
CA LEU A 166 1.67 -10.77 -4.69
C LEU A 166 1.22 -9.80 -5.79
N TRP A 167 -0.07 -9.49 -5.82
CA TRP A 167 -0.64 -8.51 -6.74
C TRP A 167 -0.03 -7.12 -6.54
N VAL A 168 0.02 -6.62 -5.30
CA VAL A 168 0.58 -5.31 -4.95
C VAL A 168 2.05 -5.23 -5.35
N VAL A 169 2.87 -6.21 -4.98
CA VAL A 169 4.29 -6.24 -5.32
C VAL A 169 4.48 -6.26 -6.83
N SER A 170 3.75 -7.10 -7.55
CA SER A 170 3.88 -7.22 -9.01
C SER A 170 3.49 -5.93 -9.72
N ASN A 171 2.34 -5.36 -9.37
CA ASN A 171 1.84 -4.12 -9.99
C ASN A 171 2.79 -2.94 -9.72
N LEU A 172 3.25 -2.80 -8.47
CA LEU A 172 4.17 -1.71 -8.09
C LEU A 172 5.56 -1.89 -8.68
N ALA A 173 6.06 -3.12 -8.81
CA ALA A 173 7.33 -3.39 -9.49
C ALA A 173 7.28 -2.99 -10.96
N LEU A 174 6.23 -3.37 -11.69
CA LEU A 174 6.05 -2.98 -13.08
C LEU A 174 5.96 -1.45 -13.23
N ALA A 175 5.15 -0.80 -12.40
CA ALA A 175 5.04 0.66 -12.41
C ALA A 175 6.36 1.37 -12.07
N ALA A 176 7.12 0.85 -11.09
CA ALA A 176 8.43 1.37 -10.72
C ALA A 176 9.44 1.26 -11.87
N MET A 177 9.45 0.12 -12.58
CA MET A 177 10.36 -0.12 -13.70
C MET A 177 10.08 0.83 -14.87
N GLU A 178 8.81 1.05 -15.22
CA GLU A 178 8.45 2.00 -16.25
C GLU A 178 8.81 3.44 -15.85
N THR A 179 8.58 3.80 -14.60
CA THR A 179 8.97 5.11 -14.05
C THR A 179 10.49 5.31 -14.08
N HIS A 180 11.26 4.28 -13.70
CA HIS A 180 12.71 4.32 -13.74
C HIS A 180 13.25 4.43 -15.18
N ARG A 181 12.68 3.68 -16.13
CA ARG A 181 13.01 3.79 -17.56
C ARG A 181 12.70 5.18 -18.11
N TRP A 182 11.57 5.76 -17.70
CA TRP A 182 11.21 7.12 -18.08
C TRP A 182 12.22 8.13 -17.53
N TYR A 183 12.63 8.02 -16.27
CA TYR A 183 13.64 8.89 -15.68
C TYR A 183 14.98 8.82 -16.42
N LEU A 184 15.47 7.62 -16.78
CA LEU A 184 16.69 7.42 -17.55
C LEU A 184 16.64 8.05 -18.95
N LYS A 185 15.47 8.08 -19.59
CA LYS A 185 15.29 8.70 -20.92
C LYS A 185 15.11 10.21 -20.83
N LYS A 186 14.51 10.70 -19.75
CA LYS A 186 14.11 12.11 -19.60
C LYS A 186 15.24 12.99 -19.07
N PHE A 187 16.09 12.46 -18.19
CA PHE A 187 17.14 13.20 -17.52
C PHE A 187 18.50 12.62 -17.87
N GLU A 188 19.34 13.41 -18.53
CA GLU A 188 20.72 13.01 -18.87
C GLU A 188 21.57 12.77 -17.61
N ASP A 189 21.37 13.61 -16.58
CA ASP A 189 22.09 13.54 -15.29
C ASP A 189 21.46 12.56 -14.27
N TYR A 190 20.64 11.61 -14.73
CA TYR A 190 20.04 10.64 -13.82
C TYR A 190 21.09 9.66 -13.25
N PRO A 191 21.19 9.50 -11.93
CA PRO A 191 22.19 8.62 -11.32
C PRO A 191 21.89 7.14 -11.61
N LYS A 192 22.77 6.52 -12.41
CA LYS A 192 22.63 5.12 -12.88
C LYS A 192 22.71 4.05 -11.79
N HIS A 193 23.16 4.40 -10.59
CA HIS A 193 23.21 3.46 -9.46
C HIS A 193 21.85 3.29 -8.77
N ARG A 194 20.90 4.22 -8.98
CA ARG A 194 19.54 4.10 -8.43
C ARG A 194 18.85 2.88 -9.01
N LYS A 195 18.08 2.21 -8.16
CA LYS A 195 17.21 1.10 -8.54
C LYS A 195 15.76 1.58 -8.75
N ALA A 196 14.90 0.75 -9.31
CA ALA A 196 13.52 1.11 -9.57
C ALA A 196 12.69 1.14 -8.27
N LEU A 197 12.75 0.08 -7.46
CA LEU A 197 11.84 -0.19 -6.36
C LEU A 197 12.53 -0.64 -5.08
N ILE A 198 13.29 -1.74 -5.10
CA ILE A 198 13.90 -2.32 -3.90
C ILE A 198 15.39 -1.97 -3.91
N PRO A 199 15.89 -1.32 -2.84
CA PRO A 199 17.31 -0.98 -2.76
C PRO A 199 18.18 -2.21 -3.03
N PHE A 200 19.16 -2.05 -3.92
CA PHE A 200 20.14 -3.08 -4.29
C PHE A 200 19.60 -4.31 -5.06
N ILE A 201 18.29 -4.43 -5.31
CA ILE A 201 17.72 -5.57 -6.05
C ILE A 201 17.18 -5.13 -7.41
N ILE A 202 16.04 -4.42 -7.43
CA ILE A 202 15.35 -4.01 -8.67
C ILE A 202 15.04 -2.54 -8.67
#